data_AF-A0A3Q8STU1-F1
#
_entry.id   AF-A0A3Q8STU1-F1
#
_cell.length_a   1.000
_cell.length_b   1.000
_cell.length_c   1.000
_cell.angle_alpha   90.00
_cell.angle_beta   90.00
_cell.angle_gamma   90.00
#
_symmetry.space_group_name_H-M   'P 1'
#
loop_
_entity.id
_entity.type
_entity.pdbx_description
1 polymer ?
#
loop_
_entity_poly.entity_id
_entity_poly.type
_entity_poly.pdbx_seq_one_letter_code
_entity_poly.pdbx_strand_id
1 'polypeptide(L)'
;MSSIQTIIIVAVVILIIVVVASMLLINRKQLREVEVIDAALNEIEEMHLEEDIKRLNKMDLAGESLTTLNTWRKSYKEASTKKLPRVQKLVEEAANENATYKLFKARKKIKEAQQIIKPALEDARNTKAVFTELLESNKENQIQYDALIKVYRELRKDVLANSFEYGAAIDQIEDQLASMERDFEEAKNLSSQGDHVEAKRVLSKIRMSLAALQKQLPKIKEGYHQLEVVFQDQLKELSNVYKKMISEKYYITKVDVLSRIKDIHDQIDSARKLLSELKVDELANENKKISSEIDGLYDVLAKEYKARPFVEKNQSKMLALISYQQTASKKLVEKLQHIDESYELTHGELEKSKELEKEVNDMNRQYTVDTQNIADGKGVYSAIQDSWLEMLDRLREIDAEQVKMSTDVDGLYDSENVANDSIKHFKQEVSLVYRRLERRSLPGNPDSFIQMYTLVVNEIGHVSDELSQVRINMEKISNELIQISDDVERLKREADDIINSANLVELTMQYSNKYADKDSIKQAQKKAMQLYDEYNYKEALDTIATAIEKAEPGSYQRLENAYYSEQKE
;
A
#
# COMPACT_ATOMS: atom_id res chain seq x y z
N MET A 1 -78.49 -10.82 57.71
CA MET A 1 -78.14 -11.05 56.29
C MET A 1 -76.69 -11.53 56.24
N SER A 2 -76.45 -12.63 55.53
CA SER A 2 -75.15 -13.33 55.43
C SER A 2 -74.04 -12.37 54.99
N SER A 3 -72.79 -12.60 55.41
CA SER A 3 -71.60 -11.83 54.99
C SER A 3 -71.50 -11.61 53.47
N ILE A 4 -72.16 -12.45 52.67
CA ILE A 4 -72.27 -12.34 51.21
C ILE A 4 -73.17 -11.16 50.80
N GLN A 5 -74.28 -10.90 51.49
CA GLN A 5 -75.20 -9.79 51.17
C GLN A 5 -74.61 -8.42 51.50
N THR A 6 -73.85 -8.29 52.58
CA THR A 6 -73.09 -7.05 52.88
C THR A 6 -71.96 -6.82 51.87
N ILE A 7 -71.25 -7.87 51.42
CA ILE A 7 -70.24 -7.74 50.35
C ILE A 7 -70.89 -7.31 49.02
N ILE A 8 -72.06 -7.87 48.66
CA ILE A 8 -72.79 -7.48 47.43
C ILE A 8 -73.26 -6.02 47.51
N ILE A 9 -73.81 -5.58 48.65
CA ILE A 9 -74.24 -4.18 48.83
C ILE A 9 -73.05 -3.23 48.78
N VAL A 10 -71.94 -3.55 49.45
CA VAL A 10 -70.70 -2.75 49.41
C VAL A 10 -70.13 -2.71 47.98
N ALA A 11 -70.14 -3.83 47.26
CA ALA A 11 -69.70 -3.88 45.86
C ALA A 11 -70.58 -3.02 44.93
N VAL A 12 -71.90 -3.01 45.13
CA VAL A 12 -72.84 -2.15 44.37
C VAL A 12 -72.64 -0.67 44.71
N VAL A 13 -72.41 -0.32 45.98
CA VAL A 13 -72.12 1.06 46.38
C VAL A 13 -70.78 1.54 45.80
N ILE A 14 -69.74 0.70 45.86
CA ILE A 14 -68.45 1.00 45.22
C ILE A 14 -68.62 1.14 43.70
N LEU A 15 -69.41 0.28 43.05
CA LEU A 15 -69.71 0.39 41.62
C LEU A 15 -70.38 1.73 41.28
N ILE A 16 -71.37 2.18 42.07
CA ILE A 16 -72.03 3.47 41.89
C ILE A 16 -71.02 4.62 42.07
N ILE A 17 -70.16 4.56 43.08
CA ILE A 17 -69.10 5.57 43.29
C ILE A 17 -68.14 5.60 42.09
N VAL A 18 -67.74 4.45 41.56
CA VAL A 18 -66.86 4.36 40.37
C VAL A 18 -67.56 4.94 39.14
N VAL A 19 -68.84 4.66 38.93
CA VAL A 19 -69.61 5.22 37.82
C VAL A 19 -69.70 6.75 37.94
N VAL A 20 -70.07 7.27 39.11
CA VAL A 20 -70.14 8.73 39.35
C VAL A 20 -68.77 9.40 39.23
N ALA A 21 -67.72 8.80 39.77
CA ALA A 21 -66.35 9.31 39.65
C ALA A 21 -65.87 9.31 38.19
N SER A 22 -66.12 8.23 37.45
CA SER A 22 -65.80 8.16 36.01
C SER A 22 -66.56 9.21 35.20
N MET A 23 -67.82 9.45 35.53
CA MET A 23 -68.68 10.45 34.91
C MET A 23 -68.17 11.87 35.15
N LEU A 24 -67.73 12.19 36.37
CA LEU A 24 -67.11 13.48 36.71
C LEU A 24 -65.74 13.67 36.03
N LEU A 25 -64.92 12.62 35.94
CA LEU A 25 -63.63 12.67 35.25
C LEU A 25 -63.80 12.90 33.75
N ILE A 26 -64.74 12.20 33.11
CA ILE A 26 -65.06 12.38 31.69
C ILE A 26 -65.62 13.79 31.44
N ASN A 27 -66.50 14.28 32.32
CA ASN A 27 -67.04 15.63 32.23
C ASN A 27 -65.92 16.70 32.28
N ARG A 28 -65.00 16.59 33.26
CA ARG A 28 -63.83 17.48 33.36
C ARG A 28 -62.92 17.41 32.14
N LYS A 29 -62.69 16.21 31.60
CA LYS A 29 -61.90 16.02 30.38
C LYS A 29 -62.56 16.68 29.17
N GLN A 30 -63.87 16.50 29.00
CA GLN A 30 -64.65 17.12 27.92
C GLN A 30 -64.66 18.64 28.03
N LEU A 31 -64.74 19.18 29.25
CA LEU A 31 -64.65 20.63 29.47
C LEU A 31 -63.29 21.20 29.05
N ARG A 32 -62.19 20.51 29.38
CA ARG A 32 -60.85 20.89 28.87
C ARG A 32 -60.75 20.80 27.35
N GLU A 33 -61.35 19.79 26.73
CA GLU A 33 -61.36 19.68 25.27
C GLU A 33 -62.17 20.80 24.60
N VAL A 34 -63.23 21.29 25.25
CA VAL A 34 -63.99 22.50 24.85
C VAL A 34 -63.12 23.74 25.00
N GLU A 35 -62.46 23.94 26.14
CA GLU A 35 -61.53 25.07 26.37
C GLU A 35 -60.40 25.14 25.33
N VAL A 36 -59.86 24.01 24.90
CA VAL A 36 -58.83 23.97 23.83
C VAL A 36 -59.38 24.44 22.49
N ILE A 37 -60.64 24.10 22.17
CA ILE A 37 -61.28 24.55 20.94
C ILE A 37 -61.61 26.04 21.02
N ASP A 38 -62.07 26.53 22.17
CA ASP A 38 -62.32 27.94 22.41
C ASP A 38 -61.02 28.77 22.34
N ALA A 39 -59.92 28.26 22.91
CA ALA A 39 -58.61 28.90 22.78
C ALA A 39 -58.17 29.00 21.31
N ALA A 40 -58.42 27.95 20.50
CA ALA A 40 -58.13 27.98 19.07
C ALA A 40 -59.02 28.95 18.29
N LEU A 41 -60.30 29.11 18.69
CA LEU A 41 -61.19 30.13 18.13
C LEU A 41 -60.67 31.55 18.44
N ASN A 42 -60.30 31.79 19.69
CA ASN A 42 -59.75 33.07 20.14
C ASN A 42 -58.43 33.39 19.43
N GLU A 43 -57.55 32.39 19.24
CA GLU A 43 -56.28 32.58 18.52
C GLU A 43 -56.51 33.06 17.08
N ILE A 44 -57.49 32.47 16.38
CA ILE A 44 -57.84 32.89 15.01
C ILE A 44 -58.40 34.33 15.00
N GLU A 45 -59.17 34.71 16.01
CA GLU A 45 -59.72 36.06 16.16
C GLU A 45 -58.62 37.10 16.45
N GLU A 46 -57.68 36.78 17.35
CA GLU A 46 -56.52 37.60 17.72
C GLU A 46 -55.53 37.81 16.57
N MET A 47 -55.51 36.94 15.55
CA MET A 47 -54.67 37.15 14.36
C MET A 47 -55.09 38.38 13.53
N HIS A 48 -56.30 38.91 13.75
CA HIS A 48 -56.83 40.11 13.08
C HIS A 48 -56.73 40.06 11.54
N LEU A 49 -56.94 38.88 10.93
CA LEU A 49 -56.80 38.66 9.48
C LEU A 49 -57.69 39.58 8.64
N GLU A 50 -58.83 40.02 9.16
CA GLU A 50 -59.70 41.00 8.49
C GLU A 50 -59.05 42.40 8.40
N GLU A 51 -58.24 42.78 9.38
CA GLU A 51 -57.46 44.02 9.33
C GLU A 51 -56.32 43.92 8.31
N ASP A 52 -55.63 42.78 8.26
CA ASP A 52 -54.58 42.54 7.26
C ASP A 52 -55.15 42.59 5.85
N ILE A 53 -56.33 41.99 5.61
CA ILE A 53 -57.04 42.07 4.32
C ILE A 53 -57.37 43.53 3.98
N LYS A 54 -57.80 44.35 4.95
CA LYS A 54 -58.07 45.78 4.72
C LYS A 54 -56.80 46.56 4.38
N ARG A 55 -55.67 46.25 5.03
CA ARG A 55 -54.37 46.87 4.75
C ARG A 55 -53.88 46.45 3.36
N LEU A 56 -53.95 45.17 3.02
CA LEU A 56 -53.57 44.62 1.71
C LEU A 56 -54.45 45.13 0.57
N ASN A 57 -55.77 45.33 0.77
CA ASN A 57 -56.65 45.94 -0.23
C ASN A 57 -56.34 47.43 -0.49
N LYS A 58 -55.68 48.11 0.45
CA LYS A 58 -55.20 49.49 0.25
C LYS A 58 -53.86 49.54 -0.49
N MET A 59 -53.19 48.40 -0.64
CA MET A 59 -51.99 48.27 -1.46
C MET A 59 -52.43 47.96 -2.89
N ASP A 60 -51.80 48.61 -3.87
CA ASP A 60 -52.08 48.41 -5.29
C ASP A 60 -51.51 47.08 -5.79
N LEU A 61 -51.96 45.95 -5.26
CA LEU A 61 -51.45 44.62 -5.59
C LEU A 61 -51.93 44.16 -6.98
N ALA A 62 -51.00 43.64 -7.80
CA ALA A 62 -51.29 43.11 -9.13
C ALA A 62 -50.68 41.72 -9.34
N GLY A 63 -51.01 41.11 -10.49
CA GLY A 63 -50.41 39.86 -10.95
C GLY A 63 -50.49 38.71 -9.95
N GLU A 64 -49.36 38.03 -9.75
CA GLU A 64 -49.26 36.86 -8.87
C GLU A 64 -49.55 37.22 -7.40
N SER A 65 -49.14 38.41 -6.97
CA SER A 65 -49.42 38.92 -5.62
C SER A 65 -50.93 39.07 -5.35
N LEU A 66 -51.68 39.57 -6.34
CA LEU A 66 -53.14 39.66 -6.26
C LEU A 66 -53.82 38.28 -6.29
N THR A 67 -53.32 37.36 -7.12
CA THR A 67 -53.86 35.98 -7.17
C THR A 67 -53.66 35.25 -5.85
N THR A 68 -52.50 35.42 -5.22
CA THR A 68 -52.15 34.87 -3.91
C THR A 68 -53.08 35.45 -2.84
N LEU A 69 -53.24 36.78 -2.79
CA LEU A 69 -54.18 37.43 -1.87
C LEU A 69 -55.60 36.89 -2.03
N ASN A 70 -56.12 36.82 -3.25
CA ASN A 70 -57.50 36.39 -3.50
C ASN A 70 -57.75 34.93 -3.12
N THR A 71 -56.76 34.05 -3.35
CA THR A 71 -56.84 32.63 -3.00
C THR A 71 -56.97 32.45 -1.49
N TRP A 72 -56.06 33.06 -0.73
CA TRP A 72 -56.04 32.98 0.73
C TRP A 72 -57.21 33.74 1.37
N ARG A 73 -57.61 34.89 0.80
CA ARG A 73 -58.81 35.62 1.21
C ARG A 73 -60.08 34.79 1.05
N LYS A 74 -60.23 34.05 -0.06
CA LYS A 74 -61.39 33.18 -0.29
C LYS A 74 -61.41 32.05 0.73
N SER A 75 -60.26 31.44 1.00
CA SER A 75 -60.12 30.39 2.01
C SER A 75 -60.51 30.89 3.41
N TYR A 76 -59.99 32.05 3.82
CA TYR A 76 -60.33 32.67 5.10
C TYR A 76 -61.81 33.06 5.17
N LYS A 77 -62.39 33.67 4.13
CA LYS A 77 -63.81 34.04 4.11
C LYS A 77 -64.71 32.83 4.27
N GLU A 78 -64.40 31.72 3.61
CA GLU A 78 -65.14 30.46 3.77
C GLU A 78 -65.00 29.88 5.19
N ALA A 79 -63.79 29.93 5.76
CA ALA A 79 -63.56 29.52 7.14
C ALA A 79 -64.36 30.39 8.13
N SER A 80 -64.26 31.71 8.01
CA SER A 80 -64.91 32.69 8.89
C SER A 80 -66.44 32.67 8.80
N THR A 81 -67.04 32.53 7.61
CA THR A 81 -68.50 32.57 7.45
C THR A 81 -69.21 31.23 7.69
N LYS A 82 -68.54 30.09 7.45
CA LYS A 82 -69.18 28.76 7.56
C LYS A 82 -68.56 27.86 8.61
N LYS A 83 -67.23 27.80 8.69
CA LYS A 83 -66.53 26.85 9.57
C LYS A 83 -66.50 27.34 11.03
N LEU A 84 -66.09 28.58 11.28
CA LEU A 84 -65.98 29.13 12.65
C LEU A 84 -67.33 29.21 13.38
N PRO A 85 -68.43 29.72 12.79
CA PRO A 85 -69.72 29.77 13.48
C PRO A 85 -70.30 28.38 13.74
N ARG A 86 -70.00 27.41 12.86
CA ARG A 86 -70.36 26.00 13.06
C ARG A 86 -69.58 25.39 14.23
N VAL A 87 -68.29 25.67 14.36
CA VAL A 87 -67.49 25.24 15.51
C VAL A 87 -68.03 25.88 16.78
N GLN A 88 -68.27 27.19 16.80
CA GLN A 88 -68.79 27.90 17.97
C GLN A 88 -70.12 27.33 18.45
N LYS A 89 -71.05 27.05 17.51
CA LYS A 89 -72.32 26.37 17.83
C LYS A 89 -72.11 24.95 18.37
N LEU A 90 -71.21 24.16 17.77
CA LEU A 90 -70.89 22.81 18.26
C LEU A 90 -70.27 22.83 19.65
N VAL A 91 -69.46 23.84 19.96
CA VAL A 91 -68.83 24.02 21.27
C VAL A 91 -69.87 24.43 22.33
N GLU A 92 -70.74 25.39 22.03
CA GLU A 92 -71.83 25.79 22.93
C GLU A 92 -72.79 24.62 23.20
N GLU A 93 -73.18 23.88 22.15
CA GLU A 93 -74.01 22.70 22.29
C GLU A 93 -73.31 21.57 23.06
N ALA A 94 -72.01 21.38 22.86
CA ALA A 94 -71.22 20.39 23.62
C ALA A 94 -71.12 20.77 25.09
N ALA A 95 -70.89 22.04 25.41
CA ALA A 95 -70.85 22.56 26.77
C ALA A 95 -72.20 22.36 27.49
N ASN A 96 -73.31 22.66 26.82
CA ASN A 96 -74.67 22.45 27.34
C ASN A 96 -75.01 20.96 27.55
N GLU A 97 -74.61 20.08 26.63
CA GLU A 97 -74.77 18.63 26.78
C GLU A 97 -73.90 18.05 27.89
N ASN A 98 -72.69 18.60 28.09
CA ASN A 98 -71.80 18.21 29.18
C ASN A 98 -72.36 18.68 30.54
N ALA A 99 -72.93 19.89 30.63
CA ALA A 99 -73.59 20.42 31.83
C ALA A 99 -74.83 19.60 32.24
N THR A 100 -75.55 19.03 31.27
CA THR A 100 -76.68 18.11 31.50
C THR A 100 -76.27 16.64 31.60
N TYR A 101 -74.96 16.37 31.74
CA TYR A 101 -74.36 15.04 31.90
C TYR A 101 -74.61 14.05 30.74
N LYS A 102 -74.94 14.53 29.54
CA LYS A 102 -75.10 13.71 28.31
C LYS A 102 -73.75 13.47 27.63
N LEU A 103 -72.81 12.85 28.35
CA LEU A 103 -71.39 12.74 27.99
C LEU A 103 -71.10 12.16 26.60
N PHE A 104 -71.88 11.20 26.11
CA PHE A 104 -71.65 10.60 24.79
C PHE A 104 -71.98 11.57 23.65
N LYS A 105 -73.04 12.36 23.78
CA LYS A 105 -73.44 13.35 22.77
C LYS A 105 -72.47 14.53 22.76
N ALA A 106 -72.08 15.02 23.94
CA ALA A 106 -71.04 16.03 24.10
C ALA A 106 -69.72 15.59 23.44
N ARG A 107 -69.27 14.34 23.68
CA ARG A 107 -68.06 13.80 23.04
C ARG A 107 -68.12 13.82 21.51
N LYS A 108 -69.27 13.46 20.93
CA LYS A 108 -69.45 13.43 19.47
C LYS A 108 -69.31 14.85 18.91
N LYS A 109 -69.97 15.84 19.52
CA LYS A 109 -69.90 17.24 19.11
C LYS A 109 -68.51 17.84 19.27
N ILE A 110 -67.81 17.53 20.36
CA ILE A 110 -66.40 17.93 20.58
C ILE A 110 -65.51 17.37 19.47
N LYS A 111 -65.67 16.09 19.12
CA LYS A 111 -64.88 15.47 18.04
C LYS A 111 -65.16 16.11 16.68
N GLU A 112 -66.42 16.39 16.37
CA GLU A 112 -66.82 17.11 15.14
C GLU A 112 -66.25 18.53 15.11
N ALA A 113 -66.29 19.25 16.22
CA ALA A 113 -65.68 20.58 16.35
C ALA A 113 -64.16 20.53 16.15
N GLN A 114 -63.46 19.58 16.78
CA GLN A 114 -62.01 19.37 16.62
C GLN A 114 -61.59 19.06 15.18
N GLN A 115 -62.40 18.27 14.45
CA GLN A 115 -62.11 17.94 13.05
C GLN A 115 -62.21 19.16 12.13
N ILE A 116 -62.97 20.18 12.52
CA ILE A 116 -63.13 21.42 11.75
C ILE A 116 -62.13 22.48 12.21
N ILE A 117 -61.92 22.67 13.52
CA ILE A 117 -61.09 23.76 14.05
C ILE A 117 -59.59 23.54 13.81
N LYS A 118 -59.09 22.29 13.83
CA LYS A 118 -57.66 22.01 13.61
C LYS A 118 -57.16 22.46 12.24
N PRO A 119 -57.74 22.01 11.11
CA PRO A 119 -57.32 22.49 9.80
C PRO A 119 -57.62 23.98 9.61
N ALA A 120 -58.71 24.50 10.20
CA ALA A 120 -59.02 25.94 10.11
C ALA A 120 -57.98 26.82 10.83
N LEU A 121 -57.42 26.36 11.96
CA LEU A 121 -56.35 27.05 12.67
C LEU A 121 -55.05 27.04 11.86
N GLU A 122 -54.70 25.91 11.26
CA GLU A 122 -53.52 25.79 10.40
C GLU A 122 -53.64 26.68 9.15
N ASP A 123 -54.79 26.65 8.48
CA ASP A 123 -55.10 27.55 7.36
C ASP A 123 -55.01 29.02 7.76
N ALA A 124 -55.51 29.38 8.95
CA ALA A 124 -55.44 30.74 9.47
C ALA A 124 -54.00 31.19 9.75
N ARG A 125 -53.17 30.34 10.37
CA ARG A 125 -51.74 30.63 10.59
C ARG A 125 -50.97 30.80 9.27
N ASN A 126 -51.22 29.93 8.30
CA ASN A 126 -50.62 30.03 6.96
C ASN A 126 -51.06 31.31 6.25
N THR A 127 -52.35 31.64 6.32
CA THR A 127 -52.90 32.89 5.79
C THR A 127 -52.23 34.10 6.43
N LYS A 128 -52.05 34.10 7.76
CA LYS A 128 -51.36 35.18 8.49
C LYS A 128 -49.93 35.34 8.02
N ALA A 129 -49.19 34.24 7.88
CA ALA A 129 -47.81 34.27 7.40
C ALA A 129 -47.71 34.86 5.99
N VAL A 130 -48.55 34.40 5.06
CA VAL A 130 -48.59 34.93 3.68
C VAL A 130 -48.99 36.41 3.65
N PHE A 131 -49.95 36.83 4.46
CA PHE A 131 -50.36 38.23 4.53
C PHE A 131 -49.28 39.13 5.12
N THR A 132 -48.61 38.70 6.19
CA THR A 132 -47.45 39.40 6.73
C THR A 132 -46.34 39.52 5.68
N GLU A 133 -46.02 38.43 4.98
CA GLU A 133 -45.03 38.44 3.91
C GLU A 133 -45.43 39.41 2.78
N LEU A 134 -46.68 39.41 2.33
CA LEU A 134 -47.16 40.37 1.33
C LEU A 134 -47.09 41.82 1.82
N LEU A 135 -47.43 42.09 3.09
CA LEU A 135 -47.35 43.42 3.69
C LEU A 135 -45.91 43.94 3.77
N GLU A 136 -44.96 43.06 4.08
CA GLU A 136 -43.54 43.40 4.23
C GLU A 136 -42.77 43.35 2.90
N SER A 137 -43.30 42.62 1.90
CA SER A 137 -42.63 42.34 0.63
C SER A 137 -42.16 43.60 -0.11
N ASN A 138 -42.94 44.67 -0.13
CA ASN A 138 -42.55 45.91 -0.82
C ASN A 138 -41.26 46.50 -0.20
N LYS A 139 -41.23 46.60 1.14
CA LYS A 139 -40.08 47.15 1.85
C LYS A 139 -38.87 46.23 1.75
N GLU A 140 -39.07 44.91 1.90
CA GLU A 140 -38.00 43.92 1.76
C GLU A 140 -37.41 43.93 0.35
N ASN A 141 -38.26 43.92 -0.68
CA ASN A 141 -37.84 43.96 -2.07
C ASN A 141 -37.07 45.25 -2.38
N GLN A 142 -37.49 46.39 -1.83
CA GLN A 142 -36.77 47.65 -2.01
C GLN A 142 -35.38 47.61 -1.37
N ILE A 143 -35.26 47.11 -0.14
CA ILE A 143 -33.97 46.94 0.54
C ILE A 143 -33.06 45.98 -0.24
N GLN A 144 -33.59 44.86 -0.72
CA GLN A 144 -32.85 43.90 -1.53
C GLN A 144 -32.42 44.50 -2.87
N TYR A 145 -33.31 45.21 -3.56
CA TYR A 145 -33.01 45.90 -4.80
C TYR A 145 -31.85 46.89 -4.61
N ASP A 146 -31.94 47.76 -3.60
CA ASP A 146 -30.92 48.79 -3.31
C ASP A 146 -29.57 48.18 -2.93
N ALA A 147 -29.56 47.03 -2.26
CA ALA A 147 -28.34 46.30 -1.96
C ALA A 147 -27.73 45.68 -3.23
N LEU A 148 -28.54 44.97 -4.03
CA LEU A 148 -28.08 44.27 -5.22
C LEU A 148 -27.61 45.22 -6.31
N ILE A 149 -28.28 46.36 -6.52
CA ILE A 149 -27.89 47.33 -7.56
C ILE A 149 -26.55 48.00 -7.23
N LYS A 150 -26.22 48.19 -5.95
CA LYS A 150 -24.90 48.69 -5.53
C LYS A 150 -23.80 47.69 -5.89
N VAL A 151 -23.99 46.42 -5.52
CA VAL A 151 -23.04 45.34 -5.84
C VAL A 151 -22.89 45.22 -7.36
N TYR A 152 -23.98 45.26 -8.12
CA TYR A 152 -23.94 45.24 -9.58
C TYR A 152 -23.12 46.39 -10.17
N ARG A 153 -23.32 47.63 -9.70
CA ARG A 153 -22.58 48.80 -10.19
C ARG A 153 -21.09 48.73 -9.87
N GLU A 154 -20.74 48.26 -8.68
CA GLU A 154 -19.36 48.03 -8.29
C GLU A 154 -18.71 46.96 -9.17
N LEU A 155 -19.40 45.83 -9.37
CA LEU A 155 -18.94 44.75 -10.23
C LEU A 155 -18.75 45.19 -11.68
N ARG A 156 -19.73 45.91 -12.24
CA ARG A 156 -19.65 46.44 -13.61
C ARG A 156 -18.51 47.45 -13.77
N LYS A 157 -18.30 48.32 -12.77
CA LYS A 157 -17.17 49.25 -12.77
C LYS A 157 -15.83 48.51 -12.73
N ASP A 158 -15.72 47.46 -11.93
CA ASP A 158 -14.52 46.64 -11.83
C ASP A 158 -14.23 45.88 -13.14
N VAL A 159 -15.26 45.30 -13.76
CA VAL A 159 -15.17 44.64 -15.07
C VAL A 159 -14.69 45.63 -16.14
N LEU A 160 -15.25 46.84 -16.19
CA LEU A 160 -14.85 47.88 -17.14
C LEU A 160 -13.40 48.35 -16.92
N ALA A 161 -12.99 48.54 -15.67
CA ALA A 161 -11.63 48.96 -15.32
C ALA A 161 -10.58 47.89 -15.70
N ASN A 162 -10.94 46.62 -15.57
CA ASN A 162 -10.07 45.47 -15.80
C ASN A 162 -10.40 44.72 -17.11
N SER A 163 -11.04 45.38 -18.09
CA SER A 163 -11.54 44.74 -19.31
C SER A 163 -10.48 43.94 -20.07
N PHE A 164 -9.24 44.45 -20.12
CA PHE A 164 -8.09 43.77 -20.75
C PHE A 164 -7.69 42.46 -20.06
N GLU A 165 -8.00 42.29 -18.78
CA GLU A 165 -7.65 41.08 -18.01
C GLU A 165 -8.63 39.92 -18.25
N TYR A 166 -9.78 40.18 -18.90
CA TYR A 166 -10.77 39.16 -19.24
C TYR A 166 -10.66 38.69 -20.70
N GLY A 167 -9.92 39.44 -21.55
CA GLY A 167 -9.67 39.07 -22.94
C GLY A 167 -10.94 38.74 -23.72
N ALA A 168 -10.96 37.58 -24.37
CA ALA A 168 -12.10 37.12 -25.18
C ALA A 168 -13.37 36.77 -24.36
N ALA A 169 -13.31 36.70 -23.03
CA ALA A 169 -14.49 36.47 -22.19
C ALA A 169 -15.29 37.74 -21.92
N ILE A 170 -14.74 38.93 -22.21
CA ILE A 170 -15.37 40.21 -21.87
C ILE A 170 -16.75 40.37 -22.52
N ASP A 171 -16.91 39.93 -23.77
CA ASP A 171 -18.17 40.06 -24.50
C ASP A 171 -19.30 39.28 -23.81
N GLN A 172 -19.03 38.04 -23.39
CA GLN A 172 -20.03 37.25 -22.66
C GLN A 172 -20.27 37.78 -21.24
N ILE A 173 -19.25 38.33 -20.57
CA ILE A 173 -19.42 38.97 -19.25
C ILE A 173 -20.35 40.18 -19.37
N GLU A 174 -20.13 41.02 -20.40
CA GLU A 174 -20.99 42.17 -20.69
C GLU A 174 -22.42 41.74 -21.06
N ASP A 175 -22.59 40.66 -21.83
CA ASP A 175 -23.91 40.09 -22.13
C ASP A 175 -24.65 39.63 -20.86
N GLN A 176 -23.94 38.99 -19.92
CA GLN A 176 -24.51 38.62 -18.62
C GLN A 176 -24.89 39.85 -17.80
N LEU A 177 -24.01 40.86 -17.74
CA LEU A 177 -24.28 42.12 -17.04
C LEU A 177 -25.46 42.89 -17.66
N ALA A 178 -25.61 42.87 -18.99
CA ALA A 178 -26.73 43.46 -19.70
C ALA A 178 -28.03 42.68 -19.49
N SER A 179 -27.98 41.35 -19.36
CA SER A 179 -29.13 40.56 -18.94
C SER A 179 -29.56 40.89 -17.51
N MET A 180 -28.62 41.09 -16.59
CA MET A 180 -28.95 41.48 -15.21
C MET A 180 -29.56 42.87 -15.14
N GLU A 181 -29.10 43.84 -15.96
CA GLU A 181 -29.72 45.17 -16.04
C GLU A 181 -31.20 45.07 -16.45
N ARG A 182 -31.51 44.24 -17.45
CA ARG A 182 -32.90 43.97 -17.86
C ARG A 182 -33.72 43.34 -16.73
N ASP A 183 -33.15 42.39 -15.98
CA ASP A 183 -33.81 41.80 -14.82
C ASP A 183 -34.06 42.85 -13.71
N PHE A 184 -33.15 43.81 -13.50
CA PHE A 184 -33.36 44.93 -12.56
C PHE A 184 -34.51 45.84 -13.03
N GLU A 185 -34.58 46.18 -14.31
CA GLU A 185 -35.69 46.94 -14.88
C GLU A 185 -37.03 46.22 -14.71
N GLU A 186 -37.05 44.89 -14.95
CA GLU A 186 -38.22 44.04 -14.76
C GLU A 186 -38.67 44.04 -13.29
N ALA A 187 -37.75 43.82 -12.34
CA ALA A 187 -38.05 43.85 -10.91
C ALA A 187 -38.62 45.21 -10.46
N LYS A 188 -38.09 46.32 -10.99
CA LYS A 188 -38.59 47.67 -10.72
C LYS A 188 -39.99 47.88 -11.29
N ASN A 189 -40.25 47.41 -12.50
CA ASN A 189 -41.57 47.51 -13.14
C ASN A 189 -42.62 46.68 -12.39
N LEU A 190 -42.30 45.42 -12.05
CA LEU A 190 -43.18 44.54 -11.27
C LEU A 190 -43.50 45.13 -9.89
N SER A 191 -42.49 45.67 -9.19
CA SER A 191 -42.70 46.33 -7.90
C SER A 191 -43.57 47.59 -8.02
N SER A 192 -43.40 48.38 -9.11
CA SER A 192 -44.20 49.58 -9.37
C SER A 192 -45.65 49.26 -9.76
N GLN A 193 -45.87 48.12 -10.40
CA GLN A 193 -47.20 47.57 -10.71
C GLN A 193 -47.83 46.86 -9.50
N GLY A 194 -47.08 46.67 -8.41
CA GLY A 194 -47.51 46.03 -7.18
C GLY A 194 -47.55 44.50 -7.23
N ASP A 195 -46.82 43.87 -8.16
CA ASP A 195 -46.56 42.44 -8.14
C ASP A 195 -45.25 42.12 -7.38
N HIS A 196 -45.32 42.23 -6.05
CA HIS A 196 -44.16 42.07 -5.16
C HIS A 196 -43.64 40.63 -5.06
N VAL A 197 -44.51 39.61 -5.23
CA VAL A 197 -44.11 38.20 -5.23
C VAL A 197 -43.19 37.91 -6.41
N GLU A 198 -43.58 38.33 -7.61
CA GLU A 198 -42.78 38.10 -8.81
C GLU A 198 -41.50 38.96 -8.82
N ALA A 199 -41.60 40.21 -8.32
CA ALA A 199 -40.41 41.04 -8.11
C ALA A 199 -39.39 40.36 -7.18
N LYS A 200 -39.83 39.70 -6.10
CA LYS A 200 -38.94 38.94 -5.19
C LYS A 200 -38.27 37.77 -5.91
N ARG A 201 -38.98 37.08 -6.80
CA ARG A 201 -38.44 35.98 -7.61
C ARG A 201 -37.34 36.47 -8.55
N VAL A 202 -37.56 37.59 -9.24
CA VAL A 202 -36.57 38.23 -10.12
C VAL A 202 -35.37 38.72 -9.32
N LEU A 203 -35.55 39.36 -8.15
CA LEU A 203 -34.45 39.76 -7.27
C LEU A 203 -33.60 38.57 -6.80
N SER A 204 -34.24 37.43 -6.49
CA SER A 204 -33.51 36.20 -6.14
C SER A 204 -32.68 35.67 -7.31
N LYS A 205 -33.22 35.70 -8.54
CA LYS A 205 -32.48 35.36 -9.76
C LYS A 205 -31.26 36.28 -9.95
N ILE A 206 -31.44 37.60 -9.82
CA ILE A 206 -30.34 38.58 -9.90
C ILE A 206 -29.27 38.27 -8.86
N ARG A 207 -29.66 38.01 -7.60
CA ARG A 207 -28.72 37.66 -6.52
C ARG A 207 -27.90 36.42 -6.87
N MET A 208 -28.54 35.38 -7.40
CA MET A 208 -27.84 34.15 -7.82
C MET A 208 -26.86 34.44 -8.96
N SER A 209 -27.28 35.18 -9.98
CA SER A 209 -26.44 35.54 -11.13
C SER A 209 -25.25 36.41 -10.72
N LEU A 210 -25.45 37.41 -9.86
CA LEU A 210 -24.38 38.25 -9.30
C LEU A 210 -23.37 37.41 -8.52
N ALA A 211 -23.84 36.54 -7.63
CA ALA A 211 -22.96 35.68 -6.84
C ALA A 211 -22.16 34.71 -7.73
N ALA A 212 -22.78 34.16 -8.77
CA ALA A 212 -22.12 33.30 -9.74
C ALA A 212 -21.02 34.06 -10.51
N LEU A 213 -21.35 35.24 -11.06
CA LEU A 213 -20.40 36.06 -11.81
C LEU A 213 -19.24 36.51 -10.92
N GLN A 214 -19.52 36.98 -9.71
CA GLN A 214 -18.49 37.41 -8.74
C GLN A 214 -17.52 36.28 -8.37
N LYS A 215 -18.00 35.02 -8.35
CA LYS A 215 -17.15 33.84 -8.13
C LYS A 215 -16.35 33.45 -9.38
N GLN A 216 -16.87 33.71 -10.57
CA GLN A 216 -16.24 33.35 -11.84
C GLN A 216 -15.15 34.36 -12.25
N LEU A 217 -15.35 35.66 -12.04
CA LEU A 217 -14.43 36.72 -12.50
C LEU A 217 -12.96 36.50 -12.07
N PRO A 218 -12.64 36.19 -10.79
CA PRO A 218 -11.25 35.94 -10.40
C PRO A 218 -10.64 34.74 -11.14
N LYS A 219 -11.42 33.68 -11.35
CA LYS A 219 -10.96 32.47 -12.04
C LYS A 219 -10.75 32.72 -13.53
N ILE A 220 -11.58 33.55 -14.16
CA ILE A 220 -11.44 33.95 -15.57
C ILE A 220 -10.17 34.78 -15.73
N LYS A 221 -9.95 35.75 -14.85
CA LYS A 221 -8.73 36.57 -14.82
C LYS A 221 -7.47 35.71 -14.67
N GLU A 222 -7.48 34.77 -13.73
CA GLU A 222 -6.37 33.83 -13.53
C GLU A 222 -6.14 32.95 -14.76
N GLY A 223 -7.21 32.37 -15.32
CA GLY A 223 -7.13 31.52 -16.51
C GLY A 223 -6.60 32.27 -17.74
N TYR A 224 -7.05 33.52 -17.95
CA TYR A 224 -6.55 34.38 -19.01
C TYR A 224 -5.07 34.72 -18.82
N HIS A 225 -4.66 35.12 -17.61
CA HIS A 225 -3.27 35.44 -17.31
C HIS A 225 -2.33 34.24 -17.55
N GLN A 226 -2.77 33.04 -17.16
CA GLN A 226 -2.03 31.81 -17.43
C GLN A 226 -1.86 31.56 -18.93
N LEU A 227 -2.94 31.68 -19.71
CA LEU A 227 -2.93 31.40 -21.16
C LEU A 227 -2.11 32.41 -21.97
N GLU A 228 -2.28 33.72 -21.72
CA GLU A 228 -1.70 34.77 -22.56
C GLU A 228 -0.32 35.22 -22.12
N VAL A 229 -0.01 35.13 -20.82
CA VAL A 229 1.28 35.59 -20.28
C VAL A 229 2.15 34.39 -19.94
N VAL A 230 1.73 33.59 -18.95
CA VAL A 230 2.59 32.54 -18.38
C VAL A 230 2.98 31.49 -19.42
N PHE A 231 2.00 30.85 -20.07
CA PHE A 231 2.28 29.80 -21.04
C PHE A 231 2.98 30.34 -22.29
N GLN A 232 2.61 31.53 -22.78
CA GLN A 232 3.28 32.12 -23.94
C GLN A 232 4.76 32.42 -23.65
N ASP A 233 5.07 32.94 -22.47
CA ASP A 233 6.45 33.25 -22.09
C ASP A 233 7.25 31.97 -21.84
N GLN A 234 6.66 30.95 -21.19
CA GLN A 234 7.28 29.63 -21.02
C GLN A 234 7.56 28.95 -22.36
N LEU A 235 6.63 28.98 -23.32
CA LEU A 235 6.85 28.38 -24.64
C LEU A 235 7.93 29.11 -25.44
N LYS A 236 7.99 30.45 -25.35
CA LYS A 236 9.09 31.23 -25.94
C LYS A 236 10.42 30.90 -25.30
N GLU A 237 10.46 30.81 -23.97
CA GLU A 237 11.66 30.42 -23.24
C GLU A 237 12.11 29.02 -23.65
N LEU A 238 11.22 28.02 -23.61
CA LEU A 238 11.48 26.65 -24.05
C LEU A 238 12.02 26.60 -25.48
N SER A 239 11.41 27.34 -26.41
CA SER A 239 11.88 27.42 -27.79
C SER A 239 13.30 28.00 -27.88
N ASN A 240 13.59 29.05 -27.11
CA ASN A 240 14.91 29.68 -27.09
C ASN A 240 15.97 28.78 -26.43
N VAL A 241 15.64 28.12 -25.32
CA VAL A 241 16.51 27.15 -24.64
C VAL A 241 16.79 25.98 -25.57
N TYR A 242 15.77 25.42 -26.21
CA TYR A 242 15.92 24.32 -27.16
C TYR A 242 16.81 24.71 -28.36
N LYS A 243 16.64 25.90 -28.93
CA LYS A 243 17.52 26.42 -30.00
C LYS A 243 18.97 26.57 -29.54
N LYS A 244 19.19 27.10 -28.33
CA LYS A 244 20.53 27.18 -27.74
C LYS A 244 21.14 25.80 -27.54
N MET A 245 20.37 24.85 -27.01
CA MET A 245 20.81 23.46 -26.84
C MET A 245 21.16 22.80 -28.19
N ILE A 246 20.38 22.98 -29.25
CA ILE A 246 20.76 22.49 -30.58
C ILE A 246 22.09 23.14 -31.05
N SER A 247 22.24 24.45 -30.86
CA SER A 247 23.47 25.16 -31.26
C SER A 247 24.71 24.68 -30.49
N GLU A 248 24.52 24.25 -29.24
CA GLU A 248 25.54 23.68 -28.38
C GLU A 248 25.74 22.17 -28.60
N LYS A 249 25.13 21.60 -29.66
CA LYS A 249 25.19 20.18 -30.06
C LYS A 249 24.53 19.19 -29.10
N TYR A 250 23.47 19.59 -28.41
CA TYR A 250 22.61 18.63 -27.71
C TYR A 250 21.68 17.94 -28.70
N TYR A 251 21.57 16.61 -28.59
CA TYR A 251 20.67 15.81 -29.42
C TYR A 251 19.56 15.20 -28.55
N ILE A 252 18.30 15.46 -28.91
CA ILE A 252 17.12 15.01 -28.15
C ILE A 252 16.25 14.17 -29.09
N THR A 253 16.14 12.87 -28.84
CA THR A 253 15.40 11.94 -29.69
C THR A 253 14.07 11.48 -29.10
N LYS A 254 13.94 11.47 -27.78
CA LYS A 254 12.76 10.93 -27.10
C LYS A 254 11.48 11.73 -27.37
N VAL A 255 11.60 13.02 -27.67
CA VAL A 255 10.47 13.92 -27.91
C VAL A 255 10.82 14.94 -29.00
N ASP A 256 9.95 15.09 -29.99
CA ASP A 256 9.99 16.25 -30.89
C ASP A 256 9.45 17.48 -30.15
N VAL A 257 10.38 18.23 -29.55
CA VAL A 257 10.08 19.41 -28.75
C VAL A 257 9.34 20.46 -29.58
N LEU A 258 9.65 20.62 -30.87
CA LEU A 258 9.01 21.62 -31.72
C LEU A 258 7.59 21.22 -32.10
N SER A 259 7.36 19.95 -32.44
CA SER A 259 6.01 19.44 -32.66
C SER A 259 5.16 19.58 -31.40
N ARG A 260 5.74 19.25 -30.22
CA ARG A 260 5.00 19.34 -28.96
C ARG A 260 4.65 20.78 -28.57
N ILE A 261 5.58 21.73 -28.78
CA ILE A 261 5.30 23.17 -28.59
C ILE A 261 4.15 23.61 -29.50
N LYS A 262 4.10 23.14 -30.74
CA LYS A 262 2.99 23.43 -31.66
C LYS A 262 1.67 22.85 -31.15
N ASP A 263 1.65 21.60 -30.69
CA ASP A 263 0.45 20.98 -30.11
C ASP A 263 -0.06 21.76 -28.89
N ILE A 264 0.85 22.25 -28.04
CA ILE A 264 0.49 23.08 -26.89
C ILE A 264 -0.11 24.42 -27.35
N HIS A 265 0.41 25.03 -28.43
CA HIS A 265 -0.21 26.23 -29.02
C HIS A 265 -1.66 25.94 -29.47
N ASP A 266 -1.91 24.80 -30.13
CA ASP A 266 -3.26 24.40 -30.55
C ASP A 266 -4.20 24.13 -29.35
N GLN A 267 -3.66 23.60 -28.24
CA GLN A 267 -4.38 23.45 -26.98
C GLN A 267 -4.71 24.80 -26.33
N ILE A 268 -3.78 25.76 -26.34
CA ILE A 268 -4.01 27.12 -25.86
C ILE A 268 -5.13 27.79 -26.68
N ASP A 269 -5.14 27.62 -28.00
CA ASP A 269 -6.21 28.13 -28.86
C ASP A 269 -7.57 27.49 -28.56
N SER A 270 -7.58 26.21 -28.19
CA SER A 270 -8.79 25.52 -27.73
C SER A 270 -9.25 26.03 -26.36
N ALA A 271 -8.32 26.27 -25.43
CA ALA A 271 -8.59 26.84 -24.12
C ALA A 271 -9.12 28.29 -24.21
N ARG A 272 -8.63 29.09 -25.16
CA ARG A 272 -9.17 30.43 -25.47
C ARG A 272 -10.66 30.38 -25.86
N LYS A 273 -11.09 29.36 -26.61
CA LYS A 273 -12.51 29.17 -26.94
C LYS A 273 -13.34 28.86 -25.70
N LEU A 274 -12.84 27.98 -24.82
CA LEU A 274 -13.51 27.67 -23.54
C LEU A 274 -13.62 28.89 -22.63
N LEU A 275 -12.58 29.74 -22.63
CA LEU A 275 -12.58 31.03 -21.94
C LEU A 275 -13.66 31.96 -22.50
N SER A 276 -13.77 32.07 -23.83
CA SER A 276 -14.82 32.87 -24.48
C SER A 276 -16.24 32.35 -24.24
N GLU A 277 -16.40 31.06 -23.90
CA GLU A 277 -17.68 30.42 -23.56
C GLU A 277 -18.00 30.44 -22.05
N LEU A 278 -17.18 31.10 -21.22
CA LEU A 278 -17.31 31.14 -19.76
C LEU A 278 -17.31 29.75 -19.07
N LYS A 279 -16.72 28.73 -19.70
CA LYS A 279 -16.60 27.36 -19.15
C LYS A 279 -15.41 27.23 -18.21
N VAL A 280 -15.49 27.92 -17.07
CA VAL A 280 -14.37 28.09 -16.12
C VAL A 280 -13.81 26.76 -15.60
N ASP A 281 -14.67 25.76 -15.34
CA ASP A 281 -14.20 24.48 -14.77
C ASP A 281 -13.51 23.59 -15.83
N GLU A 282 -13.98 23.61 -17.08
CA GLU A 282 -13.33 22.92 -18.20
C GLU A 282 -12.00 23.59 -18.54
N LEU A 283 -11.97 24.93 -18.58
CA LEU A 283 -10.77 25.73 -18.75
C LEU A 283 -9.70 25.40 -17.71
N ALA A 284 -10.07 25.29 -16.43
CA ALA A 284 -9.13 24.98 -15.36
C ALA A 284 -8.48 23.60 -15.53
N ASN A 285 -9.22 22.62 -16.07
CA ASN A 285 -8.66 21.30 -16.37
C ASN A 285 -7.72 21.33 -17.56
N GLU A 286 -8.08 22.04 -18.64
CA GLU A 286 -7.21 22.18 -19.81
C GLU A 286 -5.92 22.95 -19.46
N ASN A 287 -6.02 24.01 -18.66
CA ASN A 287 -4.84 24.75 -18.18
C ASN A 287 -3.89 23.87 -17.36
N LYS A 288 -4.41 22.99 -16.49
CA LYS A 288 -3.58 22.04 -15.74
C LYS A 288 -2.88 21.06 -16.67
N LYS A 289 -3.57 20.59 -17.71
CA LYS A 289 -2.99 19.69 -18.70
C LYS A 289 -1.87 20.37 -19.47
N ILE A 290 -2.11 21.59 -19.98
CA ILE A 290 -1.10 22.42 -20.66
C ILE A 290 0.11 22.63 -19.75
N SER A 291 -0.09 23.01 -18.48
CA SER A 291 0.98 23.19 -17.50
C SER A 291 1.81 21.92 -17.34
N SER A 292 1.17 20.75 -17.18
CA SER A 292 1.88 19.47 -17.05
C SER A 292 2.66 19.09 -18.30
N GLU A 293 2.16 19.43 -19.49
CA GLU A 293 2.87 19.20 -20.75
C GLU A 293 4.11 20.10 -20.88
N ILE A 294 4.00 21.37 -20.46
CA ILE A 294 5.11 22.33 -20.39
C ILE A 294 6.16 21.86 -19.38
N ASP A 295 5.76 21.46 -18.18
CA ASP A 295 6.67 20.94 -17.15
C ASP A 295 7.42 19.69 -17.63
N GLY A 296 6.73 18.78 -18.32
CA GLY A 296 7.35 17.60 -18.91
C GLY A 296 8.40 17.95 -19.96
N LEU A 297 8.22 19.01 -20.74
CA LEU A 297 9.25 19.50 -21.67
C LEU A 297 10.46 20.07 -20.94
N TYR A 298 10.25 20.86 -19.88
CA TYR A 298 11.35 21.34 -19.04
C TYR A 298 12.14 20.18 -18.43
N ASP A 299 11.47 19.13 -17.94
CA ASP A 299 12.13 17.96 -17.37
C ASP A 299 13.02 17.23 -18.38
N VAL A 300 12.56 17.06 -19.63
CA VAL A 300 13.35 16.45 -20.69
C VAL A 300 14.60 17.29 -20.98
N LEU A 301 14.45 18.61 -21.14
CA LEU A 301 15.58 19.52 -21.40
C LEU A 301 16.55 19.56 -20.21
N ALA A 302 16.03 19.61 -18.98
CA ALA A 302 16.82 19.66 -17.77
C ALA A 302 17.64 18.39 -17.54
N LYS A 303 17.08 17.21 -17.86
CA LYS A 303 17.81 15.94 -17.82
C LYS A 303 19.00 15.96 -18.76
N GLU A 304 18.81 16.37 -20.01
CA GLU A 304 19.91 16.49 -20.98
C GLU A 304 20.97 17.52 -20.56
N TYR A 305 20.52 18.67 -20.06
CA TYR A 305 21.41 19.73 -19.57
C TYR A 305 22.28 19.27 -18.39
N LYS A 306 21.70 18.51 -17.45
CA LYS A 306 22.44 17.95 -16.31
C LYS A 306 23.37 16.79 -16.71
N ALA A 307 23.01 16.03 -17.73
CA ALA A 307 23.78 14.86 -18.15
C ALA A 307 25.10 15.21 -18.84
N ARG A 308 25.12 16.31 -19.63
CA ARG A 308 26.35 16.73 -20.33
C ARG A 308 27.57 16.92 -19.43
N PRO A 309 27.55 17.74 -18.35
CA PRO A 309 28.73 17.94 -17.51
C PRO A 309 29.16 16.65 -16.80
N PHE A 310 28.23 15.73 -16.52
CA PHE A 310 28.55 14.41 -15.98
C PHE A 310 29.36 13.59 -17.00
N VAL A 311 28.87 13.50 -18.23
CA VAL A 311 29.52 12.77 -19.32
C VAL A 311 30.90 13.37 -19.63
N GLU A 312 31.00 14.68 -19.81
CA GLU A 312 32.27 15.37 -20.14
C GLU A 312 33.34 15.18 -19.03
N LYS A 313 32.96 15.29 -17.76
CA LYS A 313 33.89 15.14 -16.63
C LYS A 313 34.34 13.70 -16.41
N ASN A 314 33.48 12.73 -16.70
CA ASN A 314 33.72 11.32 -16.41
C ASN A 314 34.23 10.54 -17.62
N GLN A 315 34.25 11.12 -18.82
CA GLN A 315 34.71 10.47 -20.04
C GLN A 315 36.11 9.88 -19.89
N SER A 316 37.08 10.66 -19.41
CA SER A 316 38.47 10.21 -19.21
C SER A 316 38.60 9.14 -18.14
N LYS A 317 37.79 9.22 -17.07
CA LYS A 317 37.76 8.23 -15.98
C LYS A 317 37.18 6.91 -16.46
N MET A 318 36.09 6.96 -17.22
CA MET A 318 35.45 5.77 -17.77
C MET A 318 36.40 5.03 -18.72
N LEU A 319 37.11 5.76 -19.59
CA LEU A 319 38.12 5.17 -20.46
C LEU A 319 39.24 4.48 -19.68
N ALA A 320 39.74 5.11 -18.61
CA ALA A 320 40.77 4.53 -17.76
C ALA A 320 40.29 3.25 -17.05
N LEU A 321 39.05 3.25 -16.54
CA LEU A 321 38.45 2.08 -15.89
C LEU A 321 38.23 0.92 -16.86
N ILE A 322 37.65 1.18 -18.04
CA ILE A 322 37.45 0.15 -19.07
C ILE A 322 38.80 -0.44 -19.51
N SER A 323 39.80 0.42 -19.76
CA SER A 323 41.13 -0.02 -20.19
C SER A 323 41.85 -0.85 -19.12
N TYR A 324 41.70 -0.46 -17.85
CA TYR A 324 42.19 -1.24 -16.72
C TYR A 324 41.52 -2.62 -16.67
N GLN A 325 40.18 -2.68 -16.72
CA GLN A 325 39.43 -3.93 -16.66
C GLN A 325 39.74 -4.84 -17.85
N GLN A 326 39.90 -4.27 -19.05
CA GLN A 326 40.25 -5.02 -20.25
C GLN A 326 41.62 -5.69 -20.11
N THR A 327 42.59 -4.95 -19.55
CA THR A 327 43.93 -5.47 -19.28
C THR A 327 43.90 -6.54 -18.19
N ALA A 328 43.13 -6.34 -17.12
CA ALA A 328 42.97 -7.30 -16.04
C ALA A 328 42.32 -8.60 -16.53
N SER A 329 41.23 -8.49 -17.32
CA SER A 329 40.52 -9.62 -17.92
C SER A 329 41.45 -10.45 -18.80
N LYS A 330 42.22 -9.80 -19.68
CA LYS A 330 43.18 -10.48 -20.55
C LYS A 330 44.27 -11.21 -19.76
N LYS A 331 44.84 -10.56 -18.74
CA LYS A 331 45.85 -11.18 -17.86
C LYS A 331 45.28 -12.39 -17.11
N LEU A 332 44.02 -12.32 -16.67
CA LEU A 332 43.37 -13.44 -16.02
C LEU A 332 43.20 -14.62 -16.99
N VAL A 333 42.74 -14.38 -18.21
CA VAL A 333 42.63 -15.43 -19.24
C VAL A 333 44.01 -16.06 -19.53
N GLU A 334 45.06 -15.26 -19.72
CA GLU A 334 46.42 -15.77 -19.93
C GLU A 334 46.93 -16.59 -18.73
N LYS A 335 46.67 -16.13 -17.50
CA LYS A 335 47.02 -16.86 -16.28
C LYS A 335 46.25 -18.19 -16.17
N LEU A 336 44.95 -18.17 -16.39
CA LEU A 336 44.12 -19.38 -16.34
C LEU A 336 44.53 -20.38 -17.43
N GLN A 337 44.88 -19.92 -18.63
CA GLN A 337 45.41 -20.78 -19.69
C GLN A 337 46.71 -21.46 -19.25
N HIS A 338 47.63 -20.72 -18.66
CA HIS A 338 48.89 -21.30 -18.18
C HIS A 338 48.65 -22.30 -17.04
N ILE A 339 47.67 -22.04 -16.18
CA ILE A 339 47.35 -22.93 -15.07
C ILE A 339 46.61 -24.18 -15.55
N ASP A 340 45.79 -24.07 -16.59
CA ASP A 340 45.11 -25.19 -17.26
C ASP A 340 46.07 -26.22 -17.85
N GLU A 341 47.32 -25.82 -18.15
CA GLU A 341 48.39 -26.72 -18.61
C GLU A 341 48.81 -27.73 -17.53
N SER A 342 48.76 -27.34 -16.25
CA SER A 342 49.22 -28.14 -15.11
C SER A 342 48.09 -28.62 -14.19
N TYR A 343 46.94 -27.95 -14.20
CA TYR A 343 45.79 -28.25 -13.34
C TYR A 343 44.50 -28.36 -14.16
N GLU A 344 43.60 -29.24 -13.73
CA GLU A 344 42.27 -29.34 -14.33
C GLU A 344 41.31 -28.33 -13.71
N LEU A 345 40.85 -27.38 -14.52
CA LEU A 345 39.82 -26.40 -14.14
C LEU A 345 38.42 -27.02 -14.28
N THR A 346 37.79 -27.36 -13.16
CA THR A 346 36.57 -28.19 -13.11
C THR A 346 35.26 -27.40 -13.25
N HIS A 347 35.26 -26.07 -13.08
CA HIS A 347 34.04 -25.25 -13.08
C HIS A 347 33.87 -24.39 -14.34
N GLY A 348 34.67 -24.63 -15.38
CA GLY A 348 34.61 -23.84 -16.61
C GLY A 348 35.12 -22.41 -16.42
N GLU A 349 36.04 -22.22 -15.47
CA GLU A 349 36.64 -20.93 -15.13
C GLU A 349 37.26 -20.25 -16.35
N LEU A 350 37.89 -21.03 -17.23
CA LEU A 350 38.49 -20.51 -18.46
C LEU A 350 37.45 -19.96 -19.44
N GLU A 351 36.36 -20.68 -19.68
CA GLU A 351 35.30 -20.24 -20.60
C GLU A 351 34.57 -19.03 -20.03
N LYS A 352 34.25 -19.05 -18.73
CA LYS A 352 33.66 -17.90 -18.04
C LYS A 352 34.57 -16.68 -18.11
N SER A 353 35.88 -16.83 -17.92
CA SER A 353 36.83 -15.72 -18.02
C SER A 353 36.92 -15.13 -19.44
N LYS A 354 36.82 -15.98 -20.49
CA LYS A 354 36.74 -15.50 -21.88
C LYS A 354 35.43 -14.76 -22.16
N GLU A 355 34.32 -15.23 -21.60
CA GLU A 355 33.03 -14.54 -21.70
C GLU A 355 33.09 -13.15 -21.05
N LEU A 356 33.65 -13.05 -19.83
CA LEU A 356 33.86 -11.78 -19.14
C LEU A 356 34.78 -10.83 -19.94
N GLU A 357 35.86 -11.34 -20.54
CA GLU A 357 36.74 -10.54 -21.41
C GLU A 357 35.98 -10.00 -22.63
N LYS A 358 35.15 -10.84 -23.26
CA LYS A 358 34.32 -10.43 -24.38
C LYS A 358 33.32 -9.35 -23.97
N GLU A 359 32.68 -9.50 -22.81
CA GLU A 359 31.74 -8.53 -22.27
C GLU A 359 32.41 -7.16 -22.07
N VAL A 360 33.61 -7.12 -21.47
CA VAL A 360 34.39 -5.89 -21.28
C VAL A 360 34.80 -5.27 -22.62
N ASN A 361 35.17 -6.09 -23.61
CA ASN A 361 35.49 -5.63 -24.97
C ASN A 361 34.27 -5.01 -25.67
N ASP A 362 33.08 -5.60 -25.50
CA ASP A 362 31.84 -5.08 -26.05
C ASP A 362 31.42 -3.77 -25.36
N MET A 363 31.63 -3.64 -24.04
CA MET A 363 31.47 -2.35 -23.34
C MET A 363 32.42 -1.27 -23.88
N ASN A 364 33.68 -1.61 -24.19
CA ASN A 364 34.62 -0.66 -24.80
C ASN A 364 34.18 -0.21 -26.20
N ARG A 365 33.61 -1.12 -27.00
CA ARG A 365 33.01 -0.79 -28.30
C ARG A 365 31.82 0.16 -28.12
N GLN A 366 30.93 -0.13 -27.18
CA GLN A 366 29.79 0.73 -26.87
C GLN A 366 30.26 2.13 -26.45
N TYR A 367 31.23 2.21 -25.53
CA TYR A 367 31.83 3.49 -25.12
C TYR A 367 32.45 4.27 -26.29
N THR A 368 33.09 3.58 -27.23
CA THR A 368 33.66 4.19 -28.45
C THR A 368 32.56 4.74 -29.34
N VAL A 369 31.47 4.00 -29.54
CA VAL A 369 30.29 4.45 -30.29
C VAL A 369 29.65 5.66 -29.62
N ASP A 370 29.47 5.64 -28.30
CA ASP A 370 28.91 6.75 -27.53
C ASP A 370 29.78 8.01 -27.66
N THR A 371 31.10 7.86 -27.55
CA THR A 371 32.07 8.95 -27.71
C THR A 371 32.04 9.53 -29.13
N GLN A 372 31.93 8.68 -30.15
CA GLN A 372 31.80 9.12 -31.54
C GLN A 372 30.49 9.87 -31.76
N ASN A 373 29.38 9.37 -31.22
CA ASN A 373 28.07 10.03 -31.28
C ASN A 373 28.11 11.42 -30.61
N ILE A 374 28.81 11.54 -29.48
CA ILE A 374 29.04 12.84 -28.81
C ILE A 374 29.84 13.78 -29.72
N ALA A 375 30.93 13.29 -30.33
CA ALA A 375 31.76 14.09 -31.24
C ALA A 375 30.97 14.59 -32.46
N ASP A 376 30.11 13.73 -33.01
CA ASP A 376 29.23 14.01 -34.15
C ASP A 376 28.03 14.91 -33.78
N GLY A 377 27.84 15.23 -32.48
CA GLY A 377 26.72 16.03 -31.99
C GLY A 377 25.37 15.33 -32.11
N LYS A 378 25.38 13.99 -32.17
CA LYS A 378 24.20 13.10 -32.26
C LYS A 378 24.01 12.24 -31.02
N GLY A 379 24.85 12.41 -30.00
CA GLY A 379 24.77 11.69 -28.73
C GLY A 379 23.68 12.28 -27.84
N VAL A 380 22.78 11.42 -27.34
CA VAL A 380 21.80 11.77 -26.31
C VAL A 380 22.49 11.62 -24.95
N TYR A 381 22.82 12.74 -24.30
CA TYR A 381 23.64 12.73 -23.10
C TYR A 381 22.99 11.97 -21.94
N SER A 382 21.67 12.09 -21.76
CA SER A 382 20.96 11.36 -20.68
C SER A 382 21.06 9.85 -20.84
N ALA A 383 20.83 9.33 -22.06
CA ALA A 383 20.91 7.91 -22.35
C ALA A 383 22.34 7.37 -22.22
N ILE A 384 23.34 8.16 -22.63
CA ILE A 384 24.75 7.80 -22.47
C ILE A 384 25.13 7.77 -20.99
N GLN A 385 24.67 8.74 -20.20
CA GLN A 385 24.88 8.72 -18.76
C GLN A 385 24.31 7.45 -18.11
N ASP A 386 23.07 7.10 -18.42
CA ASP A 386 22.41 5.91 -17.86
C ASP A 386 23.18 4.64 -18.26
N SER A 387 23.52 4.51 -19.55
CA SER A 387 24.36 3.41 -20.07
C SER A 387 25.72 3.31 -19.39
N TRP A 388 26.37 4.44 -19.12
CA TRP A 388 27.67 4.48 -18.42
C TRP A 388 27.56 4.09 -16.96
N LEU A 389 26.46 4.44 -16.28
CA LEU A 389 26.21 4.00 -14.91
C LEU A 389 25.98 2.49 -14.85
N GLU A 390 25.18 1.94 -15.76
CA GLU A 390 24.98 0.49 -15.88
C GLU A 390 26.29 -0.25 -16.18
N MET A 391 27.09 0.25 -17.14
CA MET A 391 28.41 -0.30 -17.43
C MET A 391 29.33 -0.24 -16.21
N LEU A 392 29.30 0.85 -15.44
CA LEU A 392 30.16 0.99 -14.27
C LEU A 392 29.82 -0.02 -13.17
N ASP A 393 28.53 -0.23 -12.92
CA ASP A 393 28.09 -1.23 -11.93
C ASP A 393 28.42 -2.64 -12.41
N ARG A 394 28.22 -2.94 -13.70
CA ARG A 394 28.60 -4.24 -14.26
C ARG A 394 30.11 -4.47 -14.22
N LEU A 395 30.93 -3.46 -14.52
CA LEU A 395 32.39 -3.56 -14.41
C LEU A 395 32.85 -3.90 -12.99
N ARG A 396 32.17 -3.39 -11.95
CA ARG A 396 32.47 -3.74 -10.55
C ARG A 396 32.13 -5.20 -10.24
N GLU A 397 31.01 -5.70 -10.76
CA GLU A 397 30.66 -7.13 -10.62
C GLU A 397 31.70 -8.01 -11.31
N ILE A 398 32.09 -7.66 -12.53
CA ILE A 398 33.12 -8.37 -13.29
C ILE A 398 34.45 -8.38 -12.51
N ASP A 399 34.88 -7.25 -11.95
CA ASP A 399 36.09 -7.17 -11.13
C ASP A 399 36.03 -8.10 -9.91
N ALA A 400 34.91 -8.10 -9.18
CA ALA A 400 34.72 -9.00 -8.04
C ALA A 400 34.74 -10.48 -8.44
N GLU A 401 34.10 -10.84 -9.55
CA GLU A 401 34.14 -12.20 -10.10
C GLU A 401 35.56 -12.61 -10.52
N GLN A 402 36.30 -11.70 -11.18
CA GLN A 402 37.67 -11.95 -11.63
C GLN A 402 38.66 -12.08 -10.45
N VAL A 403 38.52 -11.26 -9.41
CA VAL A 403 39.33 -11.37 -8.18
C VAL A 403 39.08 -12.70 -7.49
N LYS A 404 37.81 -13.13 -7.41
CA LYS A 404 37.46 -14.43 -6.84
C LYS A 404 38.10 -15.58 -7.64
N MET A 405 37.93 -15.57 -8.96
CA MET A 405 38.53 -16.59 -9.85
C MET A 405 40.05 -16.61 -9.76
N SER A 406 40.71 -15.45 -9.68
CA SER A 406 42.17 -15.42 -9.45
C SER A 406 42.54 -16.05 -8.12
N THR A 407 41.81 -15.72 -7.05
CA THR A 407 42.10 -16.20 -5.69
C THR A 407 41.91 -17.70 -5.57
N ASP A 408 40.82 -18.24 -6.14
CA ASP A 408 40.52 -19.68 -6.15
C ASP A 408 41.67 -20.47 -6.80
N VAL A 409 42.31 -19.87 -7.80
CA VAL A 409 43.35 -20.50 -8.60
C VAL A 409 44.76 -20.28 -8.02
N ASP A 410 45.01 -19.16 -7.34
CA ASP A 410 46.29 -18.85 -6.69
C ASP A 410 46.68 -19.88 -5.61
N GLY A 411 45.69 -20.54 -4.98
CA GLY A 411 45.92 -21.54 -3.94
C GLY A 411 46.28 -22.95 -4.42
N LEU A 412 46.24 -23.23 -5.73
CA LEU A 412 46.39 -24.59 -6.25
C LEU A 412 47.77 -25.18 -5.98
N TYR A 413 48.84 -24.40 -6.17
CA TYR A 413 50.22 -24.85 -5.95
C TYR A 413 50.50 -25.17 -4.47
N ASP A 414 50.04 -24.32 -3.55
CA ASP A 414 50.18 -24.57 -2.12
C ASP A 414 49.36 -25.79 -1.70
N SER A 415 48.17 -25.96 -2.28
CA SER A 415 47.30 -27.12 -2.04
C SER A 415 47.94 -28.43 -2.52
N GLU A 416 48.63 -28.42 -3.66
CA GLU A 416 49.37 -29.59 -4.16
C GLU A 416 50.52 -29.98 -3.21
N ASN A 417 51.26 -29.00 -2.68
CA ASN A 417 52.31 -29.28 -1.70
C ASN A 417 51.75 -29.90 -0.41
N VAL A 418 50.63 -29.36 0.08
CA VAL A 418 49.92 -29.91 1.26
C VAL A 418 49.41 -31.33 0.98
N ALA A 419 48.88 -31.58 -0.22
CA ALA A 419 48.42 -32.90 -0.65
C ALA A 419 49.57 -33.93 -0.66
N ASN A 420 50.71 -33.55 -1.24
CA ASN A 420 51.91 -34.38 -1.29
C ASN A 420 52.43 -34.73 0.13
N ASP A 421 52.43 -33.77 1.05
CA ASP A 421 52.84 -33.99 2.43
C ASP A 421 51.84 -34.84 3.21
N SER A 422 50.54 -34.67 2.95
CA SER A 422 49.48 -35.50 3.53
C SER A 422 49.62 -36.97 3.11
N ILE A 423 49.89 -37.23 1.83
CA ILE A 423 50.15 -38.60 1.34
C ILE A 423 51.38 -39.22 2.01
N LYS A 424 52.47 -38.46 2.19
CA LYS A 424 53.64 -38.95 2.93
C LYS A 424 53.29 -39.31 4.37
N HIS A 425 52.49 -38.46 5.02
CA HIS A 425 52.03 -38.70 6.38
C HIS A 425 51.16 -39.96 6.47
N PHE A 426 50.15 -40.11 5.61
CA PHE A 426 49.31 -41.31 5.58
C PHE A 426 50.11 -42.60 5.34
N LYS A 427 51.08 -42.59 4.41
CA LYS A 427 52.01 -43.72 4.20
C LYS A 427 52.76 -44.10 5.48
N GLN A 428 53.22 -43.11 6.24
CA GLN A 428 53.92 -43.34 7.52
C GLN A 428 52.97 -43.90 8.57
N GLU A 429 51.79 -43.31 8.73
CA GLU A 429 50.80 -43.76 9.73
C GLU A 429 50.36 -45.20 9.49
N VAL A 430 49.99 -45.53 8.25
CA VAL A 430 49.59 -46.89 7.87
C VAL A 430 50.71 -47.89 8.12
N SER A 431 51.96 -47.53 7.81
CA SER A 431 53.13 -48.38 8.11
C SER A 431 53.34 -48.57 9.62
N LEU A 432 53.12 -47.54 10.43
CA LEU A 432 53.25 -47.62 11.89
C LEU A 432 52.16 -48.48 12.51
N VAL A 433 50.92 -48.39 12.03
CA VAL A 433 49.80 -49.24 12.46
C VAL A 433 50.11 -50.71 12.20
N TYR A 434 50.55 -51.03 10.99
CA TYR A 434 50.90 -52.40 10.62
C TYR A 434 52.07 -52.94 11.46
N ARG A 435 53.15 -52.16 11.64
CA ARG A 435 54.29 -52.55 12.50
C ARG A 435 53.90 -52.75 13.96
N ARG A 436 52.96 -51.95 14.49
CA ARG A 436 52.46 -52.09 15.87
C ARG A 436 51.81 -53.46 16.07
N LEU A 437 51.04 -53.89 15.07
CA LEU A 437 50.35 -55.17 15.07
C LEU A 437 51.34 -56.34 14.91
N GLU A 438 52.31 -56.25 14.00
CA GLU A 438 53.35 -57.28 13.82
C GLU A 438 54.21 -57.49 15.07
N ARG A 439 54.58 -56.41 15.78
CA ARG A 439 55.40 -56.51 17.00
C ARG A 439 54.76 -57.35 18.10
N ARG A 440 53.43 -57.48 18.11
CA ARG A 440 52.71 -58.23 19.15
C ARG A 440 52.82 -59.76 18.96
N SER A 441 53.41 -60.24 17.85
CA SER A 441 53.60 -61.68 17.59
C SER A 441 52.31 -62.50 17.70
N LEU A 442 51.20 -61.94 17.21
CA LEU A 442 49.91 -62.63 17.14
C LEU A 442 50.00 -63.84 16.18
N PRO A 443 49.19 -64.90 16.36
CA PRO A 443 49.16 -66.07 15.47
C PRO A 443 48.93 -65.72 13.98
N GLY A 444 48.23 -64.62 13.71
CA GLY A 444 47.97 -64.06 12.38
C GLY A 444 46.97 -62.89 12.42
N ASN A 445 46.76 -62.21 11.30
CA ASN A 445 45.91 -61.02 11.27
C ASN A 445 44.51 -61.36 10.73
N PRO A 446 43.43 -60.75 11.25
CA PRO A 446 42.09 -60.98 10.71
C PRO A 446 41.99 -60.57 9.24
N ASP A 447 41.27 -61.34 8.43
CA ASP A 447 41.09 -61.05 7.01
C ASP A 447 40.44 -59.68 6.76
N SER A 448 39.55 -59.22 7.66
CA SER A 448 38.92 -57.90 7.58
C SER A 448 39.95 -56.77 7.62
N PHE A 449 40.94 -56.90 8.51
CA PHE A 449 42.00 -55.93 8.68
C PHE A 449 42.95 -55.92 7.49
N ILE A 450 43.31 -57.09 6.95
CA ILE A 450 44.17 -57.18 5.76
C ILE A 450 43.48 -56.53 4.55
N GLN A 451 42.18 -56.78 4.36
CA GLN A 451 41.40 -56.17 3.28
C GLN A 451 41.34 -54.64 3.43
N MET A 452 41.09 -54.13 4.64
CA MET A 452 41.09 -52.69 4.92
C MET A 452 42.47 -52.07 4.68
N TYR A 453 43.53 -52.72 5.16
CA TYR A 453 44.90 -52.27 4.95
C TYR A 453 45.25 -52.20 3.46
N THR A 454 44.91 -53.23 2.69
CA THR A 454 45.13 -53.25 1.23
C THR A 454 44.32 -52.17 0.53
N LEU A 455 43.07 -51.93 0.94
CA LEU A 455 42.24 -50.84 0.41
C LEU A 455 42.93 -49.48 0.61
N VAL A 456 43.27 -49.13 1.85
CA VAL A 456 43.89 -47.85 2.19
C VAL A 456 45.24 -47.66 1.49
N VAL A 457 46.07 -48.71 1.39
CA VAL A 457 47.35 -48.64 0.67
C VAL A 457 47.12 -48.40 -0.82
N ASN A 458 46.12 -49.06 -1.42
CA ASN A 458 45.78 -48.86 -2.82
C ASN A 458 45.22 -47.47 -3.09
N GLU A 459 44.39 -46.92 -2.20
CA GLU A 459 43.86 -45.55 -2.30
C GLU A 459 44.97 -44.50 -2.19
N ILE A 460 45.89 -44.67 -1.23
CA ILE A 460 47.09 -43.83 -1.12
C ILE A 460 47.97 -43.93 -2.39
N GLY A 461 48.09 -45.13 -2.96
CA GLY A 461 48.80 -45.37 -4.21
C GLY A 461 48.14 -44.64 -5.37
N HIS A 462 46.83 -44.79 -5.51
CA HIS A 462 46.01 -44.12 -6.52
C HIS A 462 46.18 -42.60 -6.47
N VAL A 463 45.94 -41.95 -5.32
CA VAL A 463 46.11 -40.49 -5.17
C VAL A 463 47.54 -40.06 -5.47
N SER A 464 48.54 -40.86 -5.08
CA SER A 464 49.95 -40.57 -5.39
C SER A 464 50.23 -40.61 -6.89
N ASP A 465 49.57 -41.49 -7.63
CA ASP A 465 49.68 -41.57 -9.09
C ASP A 465 48.91 -40.42 -9.76
N GLU A 466 47.74 -40.04 -9.24
CA GLU A 466 46.98 -38.87 -9.71
C GLU A 466 47.74 -37.55 -9.52
N LEU A 467 48.41 -37.38 -8.38
CA LEU A 467 49.31 -36.24 -8.12
C LEU A 467 50.54 -36.21 -9.03
N SER A 468 50.90 -37.34 -9.66
CA SER A 468 52.04 -37.43 -10.57
C SER A 468 51.66 -37.20 -12.04
N GLN A 469 50.38 -36.94 -12.33
CA GLN A 469 49.93 -36.66 -13.68
C GLN A 469 50.37 -35.28 -14.16
N VAL A 470 50.44 -35.09 -15.49
CA VAL A 470 50.80 -33.80 -16.11
C VAL A 470 49.74 -32.73 -15.83
N ARG A 471 48.47 -33.13 -15.71
CA ARG A 471 47.35 -32.24 -15.39
C ARG A 471 46.61 -32.78 -14.17
N ILE A 472 46.66 -32.03 -13.08
CA ILE A 472 46.24 -32.48 -11.75
C ILE A 472 44.85 -31.92 -11.42
N ASN A 473 43.91 -32.78 -11.01
CA ASN A 473 42.61 -32.35 -10.51
C ASN A 473 42.64 -32.21 -8.98
N MET A 474 42.92 -31.00 -8.49
CA MET A 474 43.09 -30.76 -7.06
C MET A 474 41.81 -30.91 -6.24
N GLU A 475 40.63 -30.66 -6.83
CA GLU A 475 39.35 -30.85 -6.15
C GLU A 475 39.09 -32.33 -5.89
N LYS A 476 39.32 -33.17 -6.90
CA LYS A 476 39.24 -34.63 -6.77
C LYS A 476 40.23 -35.14 -5.72
N ILE A 477 41.48 -34.71 -5.79
CA ILE A 477 42.53 -35.11 -4.84
C ILE A 477 42.17 -34.69 -3.42
N SER A 478 41.67 -33.47 -3.22
CA SER A 478 41.26 -33.02 -1.88
C SER A 478 40.17 -33.91 -1.28
N ASN A 479 39.18 -34.32 -2.07
CA ASN A 479 38.14 -35.24 -1.63
C ASN A 479 38.69 -36.64 -1.32
N GLU A 480 39.58 -37.16 -2.17
CA GLU A 480 40.22 -38.47 -1.93
C GLU A 480 41.13 -38.45 -0.69
N LEU A 481 41.83 -37.34 -0.40
CA LEU A 481 42.62 -37.19 0.83
C LEU A 481 41.76 -37.22 2.10
N ILE A 482 40.56 -36.62 2.06
CA ILE A 482 39.62 -36.66 3.18
C ILE A 482 39.16 -38.10 3.42
N GLN A 483 38.81 -38.82 2.35
CA GLN A 483 38.43 -40.24 2.44
C GLN A 483 39.56 -41.09 3.01
N ILE A 484 40.77 -40.94 2.49
CA ILE A 484 41.96 -41.64 3.01
C ILE A 484 42.19 -41.31 4.48
N SER A 485 42.03 -40.05 4.91
CA SER A 485 42.16 -39.68 6.31
C SER A 485 41.20 -40.46 7.21
N ASP A 486 39.93 -40.55 6.82
CA ASP A 486 38.89 -41.27 7.56
C ASP A 486 39.19 -42.79 7.59
N ASP A 487 39.64 -43.35 6.47
CA ASP A 487 39.95 -44.77 6.37
C ASP A 487 41.24 -45.14 7.14
N VAL A 488 42.24 -44.26 7.17
CA VAL A 488 43.43 -44.41 8.04
C VAL A 488 43.03 -44.38 9.51
N GLU A 489 42.11 -43.49 9.92
CA GLU A 489 41.61 -43.46 11.30
C GLU A 489 40.79 -44.71 11.64
N ARG A 490 39.99 -45.21 10.70
CA ARG A 490 39.27 -46.47 10.87
C ARG A 490 40.23 -47.66 11.00
N LEU A 491 41.26 -47.71 10.17
CA LEU A 491 42.30 -48.74 10.23
C LEU A 491 43.05 -48.72 11.56
N LYS A 492 43.38 -47.53 12.09
CA LYS A 492 43.96 -47.38 13.44
C LYS A 492 43.06 -47.96 14.51
N ARG A 493 41.76 -47.61 14.50
CA ARG A 493 40.78 -48.13 15.45
C ARG A 493 40.63 -49.64 15.37
N GLU A 494 40.58 -50.20 14.17
CA GLU A 494 40.49 -51.66 13.99
C GLU A 494 41.75 -52.38 14.49
N ALA A 495 42.94 -51.82 14.24
CA ALA A 495 44.19 -52.36 14.79
C ALA A 495 44.20 -52.31 16.33
N ASP A 496 43.81 -51.18 16.91
CA ASP A 496 43.76 -51.03 18.38
C ASP A 496 42.71 -51.98 18.99
N ASP A 497 41.55 -52.16 18.34
CA ASP A 497 40.53 -53.15 18.74
C ASP A 497 41.09 -54.58 18.72
N ILE A 498 41.82 -54.96 17.67
CA ILE A 498 42.44 -56.28 17.55
C ILE A 498 43.47 -56.49 18.65
N ILE A 499 44.36 -55.52 18.85
CA ILE A 499 45.40 -55.56 19.88
C ILE A 499 44.76 -55.67 21.27
N ASN A 500 43.76 -54.83 21.57
CA ASN A 500 43.05 -54.84 22.85
C ASN A 500 42.32 -56.18 23.05
N SER A 501 41.62 -56.67 22.03
CA SER A 501 40.90 -57.94 22.11
C SER A 501 41.85 -59.10 22.37
N ALA A 502 42.98 -59.16 21.65
CA ALA A 502 43.98 -60.21 21.86
C ALA A 502 44.59 -60.17 23.26
N ASN A 503 44.92 -58.97 23.76
CA ASN A 503 45.47 -58.81 25.10
C ASN A 503 44.47 -59.17 26.20
N LEU A 504 43.20 -58.81 26.02
CA LEU A 504 42.13 -59.18 26.92
C LEU A 504 41.89 -60.70 26.88
N VAL A 505 42.00 -61.36 25.72
CA VAL A 505 41.94 -62.83 25.64
C VAL A 505 43.05 -63.46 26.47
N GLU A 506 44.30 -63.00 26.33
CA GLU A 506 45.43 -63.51 27.11
C GLU A 506 45.22 -63.33 28.62
N LEU A 507 44.82 -62.14 29.05
CA LEU A 507 44.56 -61.84 30.46
C LEU A 507 43.40 -62.67 31.01
N THR A 508 42.32 -62.79 30.22
CA THR A 508 41.12 -63.54 30.57
C THR A 508 41.40 -65.05 30.59
N MET A 509 42.25 -65.55 29.68
CA MET A 509 42.79 -66.92 29.69
C MET A 509 43.61 -67.17 30.95
N GLN A 510 44.55 -66.29 31.31
CA GLN A 510 45.34 -66.43 32.54
C GLN A 510 44.44 -66.44 33.78
N TYR A 511 43.45 -65.54 33.85
CA TYR A 511 42.50 -65.50 34.96
C TYR A 511 41.62 -66.75 35.03
N SER A 512 41.17 -67.26 33.88
CA SER A 512 40.32 -68.45 33.79
C SER A 512 40.98 -69.71 34.37
N ASN A 513 42.32 -69.78 34.42
CA ASN A 513 43.05 -70.89 35.04
C ASN A 513 42.73 -71.06 36.54
N LYS A 514 42.26 -70.01 37.23
CA LYS A 514 41.74 -70.10 38.60
C LYS A 514 40.54 -71.05 38.71
N TYR A 515 39.79 -71.22 37.63
CA TYR A 515 38.59 -72.05 37.57
C TYR A 515 38.79 -73.32 36.73
N ALA A 516 40.04 -73.78 36.60
CA ALA A 516 40.43 -74.94 35.81
C ALA A 516 39.75 -76.26 36.23
N ASP A 517 39.03 -76.33 37.35
CA ASP A 517 38.29 -77.52 37.77
C ASP A 517 36.87 -77.63 37.16
N LYS A 518 36.34 -76.56 36.55
CA LYS A 518 35.01 -76.56 35.92
C LYS A 518 35.11 -76.96 34.43
N ASP A 519 34.46 -78.07 34.06
CA ASP A 519 34.47 -78.57 32.67
C ASP A 519 33.92 -77.57 31.64
N SER A 520 32.96 -76.72 32.04
CA SER A 520 32.40 -75.66 31.18
C SER A 520 33.43 -74.60 30.79
N ILE A 521 34.40 -74.32 31.67
CA ILE A 521 35.46 -73.33 31.42
C ILE A 521 36.58 -73.96 30.59
N LYS A 522 36.93 -75.24 30.82
CA LYS A 522 37.88 -75.96 29.94
C LYS A 522 37.41 -76.01 28.50
N GLN A 523 36.12 -76.25 28.26
CA GLN A 523 35.56 -76.26 26.91
C GLN A 523 35.60 -74.87 26.28
N ALA A 524 35.29 -73.81 27.05
CA ALA A 524 35.36 -72.44 26.58
C ALA A 524 36.80 -71.98 26.29
N GLN A 525 37.78 -72.35 27.14
CA GLN A 525 39.20 -72.11 26.91
C GLN A 525 39.69 -72.76 25.60
N LYS A 526 39.32 -74.04 25.38
CA LYS A 526 39.70 -74.75 24.16
C LYS A 526 39.09 -74.10 22.91
N LYS A 527 37.80 -73.70 22.99
CA LYS A 527 37.10 -73.04 21.88
C LYS A 527 37.64 -71.62 21.63
N ALA A 528 37.93 -70.86 22.67
CA ALA A 528 38.54 -69.53 22.56
C ALA A 528 39.95 -69.61 21.97
N MET A 529 40.75 -70.62 22.33
CA MET A 529 42.08 -70.83 21.75
C MET A 529 41.99 -71.23 20.26
N GLN A 530 41.02 -72.05 19.88
CA GLN A 530 40.76 -72.35 18.45
C GLN A 530 40.38 -71.08 17.68
N LEU A 531 39.47 -70.26 18.21
CA LEU A 531 39.10 -68.99 17.58
C LEU A 531 40.26 -67.98 17.53
N TYR A 532 41.15 -68.00 18.52
CA TYR A 532 42.36 -67.19 18.56
C TYR A 532 43.38 -67.62 17.49
N ASP A 533 43.53 -68.93 17.29
CA ASP A 533 44.37 -69.51 16.23
C ASP A 533 43.77 -69.32 14.82
N GLU A 534 42.44 -69.20 14.73
CA GLU A 534 41.68 -68.82 13.51
C GLU A 534 41.59 -67.30 13.29
N TYR A 535 42.34 -66.50 14.06
CA TYR A 535 42.45 -65.04 13.95
C TYR A 535 41.17 -64.25 14.30
N ASN A 536 40.18 -64.89 14.93
CA ASN A 536 38.93 -64.29 15.38
C ASN A 536 39.01 -63.81 16.84
N TYR A 537 39.84 -62.79 17.09
CA TYR A 537 40.15 -62.29 18.44
C TYR A 537 38.92 -61.79 19.22
N LYS A 538 37.98 -61.13 18.55
CA LYS A 538 36.75 -60.62 19.20
C LYS A 538 35.84 -61.77 19.67
N GLU A 539 35.61 -62.77 18.81
CA GLU A 539 34.78 -63.93 19.18
C GLU A 539 35.46 -64.84 20.21
N ALA A 540 36.80 -64.94 20.16
CA ALA A 540 37.59 -65.62 21.18
C ALA A 540 37.40 -64.97 22.55
N LEU A 541 37.45 -63.63 22.61
CA LEU A 541 37.22 -62.85 23.82
C LEU A 541 35.81 -63.07 24.36
N ASP A 542 34.78 -62.92 23.52
CA ASP A 542 33.39 -63.08 23.93
C ASP A 542 33.11 -64.49 24.47
N THR A 543 33.70 -65.52 23.85
CA THR A 543 33.53 -66.92 24.25
C THR A 543 34.08 -67.18 25.65
N ILE A 544 35.28 -66.67 25.95
CA ILE A 544 35.90 -66.87 27.26
C ILE A 544 35.34 -65.92 28.32
N ALA A 545 35.05 -64.67 27.96
CA ALA A 545 34.40 -63.69 28.82
C ALA A 545 33.03 -64.20 29.30
N THR A 546 32.20 -64.71 28.39
CA THR A 546 30.88 -65.29 28.73
C THR A 546 31.00 -66.47 29.69
N ALA A 547 32.03 -67.31 29.54
CA ALA A 547 32.24 -68.46 30.40
C ALA A 547 32.69 -68.06 31.81
N ILE A 548 33.54 -67.04 31.94
CA ILE A 548 33.98 -66.51 33.23
C ILE A 548 32.85 -65.74 33.92
N GLU A 549 32.09 -64.94 33.17
CA GLU A 549 30.95 -64.18 33.70
C GLU A 549 29.85 -65.10 34.25
N LYS A 550 29.61 -66.25 33.60
CA LYS A 550 28.73 -67.31 34.12
C LYS A 550 29.27 -68.00 35.37
N ALA A 551 30.59 -68.01 35.55
CA ALA A 551 31.25 -68.63 36.70
C ALA A 551 31.34 -67.71 37.91
N GLU A 552 31.54 -66.41 37.67
CA GLU A 552 31.53 -65.31 38.64
C GLU A 552 31.08 -64.02 37.94
N PRO A 553 29.84 -63.56 38.17
CA PRO A 553 29.34 -62.32 37.59
C PRO A 553 30.15 -61.10 38.05
N GLY A 554 30.49 -60.20 37.12
CA GLY A 554 31.27 -58.98 37.34
C GLY A 554 32.79 -59.18 37.31
N SER A 555 33.29 -60.38 36.96
CA SER A 555 34.73 -60.64 36.89
C SER A 555 35.37 -60.16 35.60
N TYR A 556 34.66 -60.25 34.47
CA TYR A 556 35.18 -59.75 33.20
C TYR A 556 35.29 -58.21 33.20
N GLN A 557 34.26 -57.50 33.66
CA GLN A 557 34.27 -56.03 33.75
C GLN A 557 35.39 -55.49 34.65
N ARG A 558 35.78 -56.22 35.71
CA ARG A 558 36.91 -55.84 36.57
C ARG A 558 38.25 -55.97 35.85
N LEU A 559 38.44 -57.02 35.06
CA LEU A 559 39.66 -57.26 34.27
C LEU A 559 39.77 -56.25 33.12
N GLU A 560 38.67 -55.99 32.43
CA GLU A 560 38.59 -55.01 31.35
C GLU A 560 38.91 -53.59 31.87
N ASN A 561 38.31 -53.19 32.99
CA ASN A 561 38.60 -51.89 33.60
C ASN A 561 40.05 -51.75 34.09
N ALA A 562 40.64 -52.83 34.63
CA ALA A 562 42.05 -52.84 35.03
C ALA A 562 42.97 -52.65 33.81
N TYR A 563 42.71 -53.38 32.73
CA TYR A 563 43.47 -53.28 31.48
C TYR A 563 43.43 -51.87 30.87
N TYR A 564 42.24 -51.27 30.76
CA TYR A 564 42.11 -49.92 30.21
C TYR A 564 42.63 -48.82 31.18
N SER A 565 42.70 -49.09 32.49
CA SER A 565 43.33 -48.15 33.45
C SER A 565 44.86 -48.17 33.34
N GLU A 566 45.47 -49.34 33.12
CA GLU A 566 46.92 -49.47 32.90
C GLU A 566 47.38 -48.91 31.55
N GLN A 567 46.49 -48.79 30.56
CA GLN A 567 46.79 -48.14 29.28
C GLN A 567 46.68 -46.59 29.31
N LYS A 568 46.06 -46.01 30.34
CA LYS A 568 45.84 -44.55 30.45
C LYS A 568 46.90 -43.82 31.28
N GLU A 569 47.67 -44.52 32.10
CA GLU A 569 48.94 -44.03 32.68
C GLU A 569 50.09 -44.19 31.67
#